data_AF-A0A977Q2M7-F1
#
_entry.id   AF-A0A977Q2M7-F1
#
_cell.length_a   1.000
_cell.length_b   1.000
_cell.length_c   1.000
_cell.angle_alpha   90.00
_cell.angle_beta   90.00
_cell.angle_gamma   90.00
#
_symmetry.space_group_name_H-M   'P 1'
#
loop_
_entity.id
_entity.type
_entity.pdbx_description
1 polymer ?
#
loop_
_entity_poly.entity_id
_entity_poly.type
_entity_poly.pdbx_seq_one_letter_code
_entity_poly.pdbx_strand_id
1 'polypeptide(L)'
;MYKTFGGAVYELNDSIAISVRQVKLILKDVPEAYQEFKAARAKNSIAGGLGFAGGILVALPLVTALAGGEPEWIYAGIGSGLILLSIPLLTSYRGHAFNAIDLYNKKHSASARWQTNFYFNGSQVGLTLRF
;
A
#
# COMPACT_ATOMS: atom_id res chain seq x y z
N MET A 1 -2.04 13.64 10.20
CA MET A 1 -1.87 12.77 9.02
C MET A 1 -0.91 11.64 9.34
N TYR A 2 -1.37 10.39 9.24
CA TYR A 2 -0.53 9.21 9.49
C TYR A 2 0.37 8.99 8.26
N LYS A 3 1.70 8.96 8.46
CA LYS A 3 2.66 8.78 7.38
C LYS A 3 2.67 7.32 6.94
N THR A 4 2.27 7.02 5.71
CA THR A 4 2.38 5.68 5.13
C THR A 4 3.23 5.74 3.87
N PHE A 5 4.33 5.00 3.84
CA PHE A 5 5.16 4.88 2.64
C PHE A 5 4.47 3.95 1.63
N GLY A 6 3.97 4.50 0.52
CA GLY A 6 3.39 3.73 -0.60
C GLY A 6 2.07 3.00 -0.33
N GLY A 7 1.43 3.23 0.82
CA GLY A 7 0.20 2.55 1.26
C GLY A 7 -1.08 3.39 1.10
N ALA A 8 -2.23 2.77 1.37
CA ALA A 8 -3.51 3.47 1.49
C ALA A 8 -3.68 4.06 2.90
N VAL A 9 -4.17 5.31 2.97
CA VAL A 9 -4.56 5.97 4.22
C VAL A 9 -6.07 5.84 4.37
N TYR A 10 -6.50 5.44 5.55
CA TYR A 10 -7.89 5.19 5.88
C TYR A 10 -8.38 6.33 6.79
N GLU A 11 -9.46 7.01 6.42
CA GLU A 11 -10.07 8.10 7.21
C GLU A 11 -11.51 7.71 7.58
N LEU A 12 -11.84 7.81 8.87
CA LEU A 12 -13.20 7.65 9.38
C LEU A 12 -13.79 9.03 9.70
N ASN A 13 -15.03 9.29 9.27
CA ASN A 13 -15.75 10.55 9.55
C ASN A 13 -14.93 11.82 9.22
N ASP A 14 -14.34 11.85 8.02
CA ASP A 14 -13.73 13.04 7.40
C ASP A 14 -12.54 13.71 8.13
N SER A 15 -12.00 13.12 9.20
CA SER A 15 -10.92 13.79 9.95
C SER A 15 -9.98 12.91 10.76
N ILE A 16 -10.33 11.64 11.04
CA ILE A 16 -9.47 10.75 11.83
C ILE A 16 -8.79 9.73 10.91
N ALA A 17 -7.49 9.91 10.69
CA ALA A 17 -6.66 8.90 10.06
C ALA A 17 -6.60 7.67 10.97
N ILE A 18 -7.21 6.58 10.53
CA ILE A 18 -7.34 5.34 11.28
C ILE A 18 -6.23 4.39 10.86
N SER A 19 -5.58 3.77 11.86
CA SER A 19 -4.54 2.77 11.62
C SER A 19 -5.14 1.51 10.99
N VAL A 20 -4.33 0.78 10.21
CA VAL A 20 -4.70 -0.53 9.64
C VAL A 20 -5.22 -1.52 10.70
N ARG A 21 -4.80 -1.38 11.96
CA ARG A 21 -5.29 -2.20 13.09
C ARG A 21 -6.73 -1.83 13.46
N GLN A 22 -7.04 -0.55 13.51
CA GLN A 22 -8.39 -0.07 13.82
C GLN A 22 -9.35 -0.32 12.65
N VAL A 23 -8.91 -0.17 11.39
CA VAL A 23 -9.71 -0.59 10.22
C VAL A 23 -10.06 -2.08 10.32
N LYS A 24 -9.06 -2.91 10.66
CA LYS A 24 -9.29 -4.34 10.88
C LYS A 24 -10.29 -4.62 12.01
N LEU A 25 -10.32 -3.81 13.07
CA LEU A 25 -11.27 -3.96 14.17
C LEU A 25 -12.69 -3.57 13.74
N ILE A 26 -12.85 -2.47 13.00
CA ILE A 26 -14.13 -2.00 12.45
C ILE A 26 -14.71 -3.02 11.46
N LEU A 27 -13.85 -3.58 10.59
CA LEU A 27 -14.28 -4.57 9.61
C LEU A 27 -14.61 -5.95 10.22
N LYS A 28 -14.33 -6.22 11.51
CA LYS A 28 -14.68 -7.50 12.13
C LYS A 28 -16.18 -7.78 12.14
N ASP A 29 -17.01 -6.73 12.16
CA ASP A 29 -18.47 -6.84 12.16
C ASP A 29 -19.03 -7.35 10.81
N VAL A 30 -18.16 -7.43 9.78
CA VAL A 30 -18.46 -7.94 8.45
C VAL A 30 -17.40 -8.98 8.05
N PRO A 31 -17.67 -10.28 8.25
CA PRO A 31 -16.69 -11.34 8.01
C PRO A 31 -16.08 -11.33 6.60
N GLU A 32 -16.90 -11.00 5.59
CA GLU A 32 -16.49 -10.90 4.18
C GLU A 32 -15.49 -9.75 3.97
N ALA A 33 -15.78 -8.56 4.51
CA ALA A 33 -14.89 -7.41 4.44
C ALA A 33 -13.58 -7.65 5.22
N TYR A 34 -13.65 -8.36 6.35
CA TYR A 34 -12.47 -8.73 7.13
C TYR A 34 -11.52 -9.67 6.36
N GLN A 35 -12.06 -10.66 5.63
CA GLN A 35 -11.25 -11.57 4.83
C GLN A 35 -10.58 -10.87 3.64
N GLU A 36 -11.33 -10.04 2.91
CA GLU A 36 -10.82 -9.23 1.81
C GLU A 36 -9.70 -8.29 2.27
N PHE A 37 -9.89 -7.60 3.40
CA PHE A 37 -8.86 -6.73 3.97
C PHE A 37 -7.60 -7.50 4.42
N LYS A 38 -7.76 -8.72 4.92
CA LYS A 38 -6.63 -9.60 5.29
C LYS A 38 -5.82 -10.00 4.06
N ALA A 39 -6.48 -10.37 2.97
CA ALA A 39 -5.83 -10.68 1.70
C ALA A 39 -5.09 -9.47 1.12
N ALA A 40 -5.73 -8.29 1.17
CA ALA A 40 -5.12 -7.02 0.79
C ALA A 40 -3.79 -6.81 1.56
N ARG A 41 -3.82 -6.92 2.89
CA ARG A 41 -2.63 -6.69 3.73
C ARG A 41 -1.48 -7.65 3.42
N ALA A 42 -1.76 -8.93 3.18
CA ALA A 42 -0.74 -9.90 2.83
C ALA A 42 -0.01 -9.49 1.53
N LYS A 43 -0.76 -9.07 0.52
CA LYS A 43 -0.20 -8.58 -0.76
C LYS A 43 0.64 -7.32 -0.57
N ASN A 44 0.18 -6.37 0.25
CA ASN A 44 0.96 -5.16 0.55
C ASN A 44 2.27 -5.46 1.30
N SER A 45 2.27 -6.41 2.22
CA SER A 45 3.49 -6.82 2.94
C SER A 45 4.50 -7.49 2.00
N ILE A 46 4.04 -8.38 1.11
CA ILE A 46 4.91 -9.01 0.10
C ILE A 46 5.46 -7.97 -0.86
N ALA A 47 4.60 -7.08 -1.38
CA ALA A 47 5.03 -6.02 -2.27
C ALA A 47 6.03 -5.06 -1.61
N GLY A 48 5.79 -4.68 -0.36
CA GLY A 48 6.72 -3.85 0.41
C GLY A 48 8.08 -4.52 0.60
N GLY A 49 8.11 -5.83 0.90
CA GLY A 49 9.35 -6.59 0.99
C GLY A 49 10.12 -6.64 -0.34
N LEU A 50 9.43 -6.94 -1.44
CA LEU A 50 10.01 -6.97 -2.78
C LEU A 50 10.53 -5.61 -3.22
N GLY A 51 9.76 -4.54 -2.98
CA GLY A 51 10.16 -3.17 -3.29
C GLY A 51 11.35 -2.70 -2.47
N PHE A 52 11.40 -3.04 -1.18
CA PHE A 52 12.53 -2.70 -0.31
C PHE A 52 13.80 -3.46 -0.70
N ALA A 53 13.71 -4.79 -0.87
CA ALA A 53 14.84 -5.60 -1.31
C ALA A 53 15.33 -5.16 -2.70
N GLY A 54 14.41 -4.94 -3.64
CA GLY A 54 14.74 -4.44 -4.97
C GLY A 54 15.39 -3.06 -4.95
N GLY A 55 14.90 -2.15 -4.11
CA GLY A 55 15.49 -0.82 -3.91
C GLY A 55 16.92 -0.88 -3.38
N ILE A 56 17.21 -1.74 -2.41
CA ILE A 56 18.58 -1.95 -1.91
C ILE A 56 19.49 -2.47 -3.02
N LEU A 57 19.05 -3.49 -3.76
CA LEU A 57 19.84 -4.09 -4.84
C LEU A 57 20.14 -3.13 -5.99
N VAL A 58 19.24 -2.17 -6.26
CA VAL A 58 19.50 -1.07 -7.19
C VAL A 58 20.43 -0.02 -6.59
N ALA A 59 20.28 0.30 -5.30
CA ALA A 59 21.07 1.32 -4.63
C ALA A 59 22.55 0.90 -4.47
N LEU A 60 22.84 -0.38 -4.25
CA LEU A 60 24.20 -0.91 -4.05
C LEU A 60 25.18 -0.53 -5.18
N PRO A 61 24.95 -0.87 -6.46
CA PRO A 61 25.87 -0.51 -7.53
C PRO A 61 25.96 1.01 -7.74
N LEU A 62 24.90 1.77 -7.44
CA LEU A 62 24.94 3.25 -7.51
C LEU A 62 25.90 3.83 -6.47
N VAL A 63 25.82 3.39 -5.20
CA VAL A 63 26.74 3.87 -4.15
C VAL A 63 28.16 3.38 -4.38
N THR A 64 28.35 2.17 -4.90
CA THR A 64 29.67 1.63 -5.27
C THR A 64 30.31 2.46 -6.37
N ALA A 65 29.57 2.82 -7.42
CA ALA A 65 30.07 3.67 -8.50
C ALA A 65 30.46 5.07 -7.99
N LEU A 66 29.65 5.68 -7.11
CA LEU A 66 29.96 6.97 -6.49
C LEU A 66 31.16 6.92 -5.56
N ALA A 67 31.41 5.79 -4.90
CA ALA A 67 32.57 5.56 -4.06
C ALA A 67 33.86 5.24 -4.86
N GLY A 68 33.79 5.19 -6.20
CA GLY A 68 34.93 4.86 -7.06
C GLY A 68 35.26 3.37 -7.13
N GLY A 69 34.36 2.50 -6.66
CA GLY A 69 34.48 1.05 -6.81
C GLY A 69 33.94 0.53 -8.14
N GLU A 70 34.08 -0.77 -8.39
CA GLU A 70 33.53 -1.44 -9.57
C GLU A 70 32.06 -1.87 -9.34
N PRO A 71 31.08 -1.25 -10.00
CA PRO A 71 29.67 -1.55 -9.75
C PRO A 71 29.21 -2.85 -10.41
N GLU A 72 28.65 -3.75 -9.61
CA GLU A 72 27.98 -4.97 -10.09
C GLU A 72 26.54 -4.67 -10.52
N TRP A 73 26.36 -4.25 -11.77
CA TRP A 73 25.04 -3.90 -12.33
C TRP A 73 24.05 -5.06 -12.39
N ILE A 74 24.50 -6.30 -12.24
CA ILE A 74 23.62 -7.47 -12.15
C ILE A 74 22.66 -7.35 -10.96
N TYR A 75 23.09 -6.78 -9.83
CA TYR A 75 22.21 -6.51 -8.69
C TYR A 75 21.16 -5.46 -9.03
N ALA A 76 21.50 -4.42 -9.79
CA ALA A 76 20.50 -3.45 -10.26
C ALA A 76 19.46 -4.11 -11.18
N GLY A 77 19.90 -5.00 -12.07
CA GLY A 77 19.02 -5.79 -12.92
C GLY A 77 18.02 -6.61 -12.11
N ILE A 78 18.52 -7.42 -11.16
CA ILE A 78 17.68 -8.23 -10.26
C ILE A 78 16.75 -7.33 -9.42
N GLY A 79 17.30 -6.26 -8.85
CA GLY A 79 16.55 -5.33 -8.01
C GLY A 79 15.41 -4.64 -8.75
N SER A 80 15.65 -4.22 -9.99
CA SER A 80 14.61 -3.67 -10.87
C SER A 80 13.52 -4.70 -11.18
N GLY A 81 13.87 -5.97 -11.38
CA GLY A 81 12.92 -7.06 -11.57
C GLY A 81 12.01 -7.26 -10.35
N LEU A 82 12.58 -7.23 -9.13
CA LEU A 82 11.79 -7.31 -7.89
C LEU A 82 10.84 -6.12 -7.72
N ILE A 83 11.30 -4.92 -8.05
CA ILE A 83 10.46 -3.71 -8.03
C ILE A 83 9.30 -3.87 -9.02
N LEU A 84 9.55 -4.31 -10.25
CA LEU A 84 8.51 -4.51 -11.25
C LEU A 84 7.47 -5.55 -10.81
N LEU A 85 7.90 -6.64 -10.17
CA LEU A 85 6.99 -7.65 -9.60
C LEU A 85 6.12 -7.10 -8.46
N SER A 86 6.60 -6.09 -7.73
CA SER A 86 5.82 -5.46 -6.64
C SER A 86 4.61 -4.65 -7.16
N ILE A 87 4.67 -4.14 -8.40
CA ILE A 87 3.62 -3.28 -8.99
C ILE A 87 2.26 -3.99 -9.12
N PRO A 88 2.14 -5.19 -9.74
CA PRO A 88 0.86 -5.88 -9.83
C PRO A 88 0.32 -6.30 -8.45
N LEU A 89 1.20 -6.61 -7.48
CA LEU A 89 0.81 -6.91 -6.10
C LEU A 89 0.20 -5.69 -5.40
N LEU A 90 0.79 -4.49 -5.57
CA LEU A 90 0.24 -3.23 -5.05
C LEU A 90 -1.09 -2.87 -5.70
N THR A 91 -1.22 -3.12 -7.01
CA THR A 91 -2.48 -2.89 -7.74
C THR A 91 -3.58 -3.81 -7.21
N SER A 92 -3.27 -5.09 -7.03
CA SER A 92 -4.21 -6.05 -6.44
C SER A 92 -4.55 -5.70 -4.99
N TYR A 93 -3.58 -5.26 -4.19
CA TYR A 93 -3.83 -4.74 -2.84
C TYR A 93 -4.90 -3.65 -2.81
N ARG A 94 -4.77 -2.64 -3.70
CA ARG A 94 -5.74 -1.55 -3.80
C ARG A 94 -7.14 -2.09 -4.10
N GLY A 95 -7.28 -2.99 -5.07
CA GLY A 95 -8.56 -3.61 -5.42
C GLY A 95 -9.24 -4.32 -4.24
N HIS A 96 -8.50 -5.15 -3.50
CA HIS A 96 -9.04 -5.85 -2.32
C HIS A 96 -9.38 -4.91 -1.17
N ALA A 97 -8.56 -3.88 -0.93
CA ALA A 97 -8.85 -2.86 0.09
C ALA A 97 -10.12 -2.07 -0.24
N PHE A 98 -10.31 -1.71 -1.52
CA PHE A 98 -11.53 -1.05 -1.99
C PHE A 98 -12.76 -1.94 -1.82
N ASN A 99 -12.68 -3.20 -2.23
CA ASN A 99 -13.80 -4.13 -2.12
C ASN A 99 -14.21 -4.37 -0.66
N ALA A 100 -13.23 -4.48 0.25
CA ALA A 100 -13.50 -4.62 1.68
C ALA A 100 -14.31 -3.42 2.25
N ILE A 101 -13.96 -2.20 1.86
CA ILE A 101 -14.66 -1.00 2.30
C ILE A 101 -16.06 -0.91 1.69
N ASP A 102 -16.20 -1.25 0.40
CA ASP A 102 -17.50 -1.27 -0.27
C ASP A 102 -18.47 -2.27 0.36
N LEU A 103 -17.98 -3.47 0.72
CA LEU A 103 -18.78 -4.48 1.45
C LEU A 103 -19.22 -3.98 2.83
N TYR A 104 -18.35 -3.27 3.56
CA TYR A 104 -18.70 -2.70 4.86
C TYR A 104 -19.77 -1.61 4.73
N ASN A 105 -19.62 -0.70 3.76
CA ASN A 105 -20.53 0.41 3.52
C ASN A 105 -21.91 -0.07 3.03
N LYS A 106 -21.95 -1.05 2.12
CA LYS A 106 -23.21 -1.67 1.66
C LYS A 106 -24.05 -2.25 2.80
N LYS A 107 -23.40 -2.80 3.83
CA LYS A 107 -24.08 -3.37 4.99
C LYS A 107 -24.55 -2.33 6.02
N HIS A 108 -23.91 -1.16 6.08
CA HIS A 108 -24.14 -0.16 7.14
C HIS A 108 -24.75 1.17 6.67
N SER A 109 -24.76 1.49 5.37
CA SER A 109 -25.37 2.72 4.85
C SER A 109 -25.59 2.70 3.33
N ALA A 110 -26.85 2.81 2.90
CA ALA A 110 -27.21 3.06 1.49
C ALA A 110 -26.85 4.48 0.98
N SER A 111 -26.28 5.36 1.83
CA SER A 111 -26.01 6.77 1.49
C SER A 111 -24.58 7.28 1.75
N ALA A 112 -23.66 6.45 2.25
CA ALA A 112 -22.27 6.86 2.47
C ALA A 112 -21.55 6.97 1.11
N ARG A 113 -21.55 8.18 0.52
CA ARG A 113 -20.82 8.47 -0.72
C ARG A 113 -19.33 8.31 -0.47
N TRP A 114 -18.73 7.33 -1.15
CA TRP A 114 -17.28 7.21 -1.20
C TRP A 114 -16.64 8.51 -1.70
N GLN A 115 -15.48 8.87 -1.15
CA GLN A 115 -14.64 9.93 -1.70
C GLN A 115 -13.21 9.42 -1.77
N THR A 116 -12.72 9.23 -3.00
CA THR A 116 -11.34 8.85 -3.27
C THR A 116 -10.55 10.12 -3.57
N ASN A 117 -9.77 10.58 -2.61
CA ASN A 117 -8.86 11.69 -2.83
C ASN A 117 -7.44 11.15 -3.09
N PHE A 118 -6.90 11.48 -4.26
CA PHE A 118 -5.49 11.33 -4.53
C PHE A 118 -4.75 12.48 -3.85
N TYR A 119 -3.77 12.16 -3.01
CA TYR A 119 -2.88 13.17 -2.44
C TYR A 119 -1.46 12.97 -2.97
N PHE A 120 -0.86 14.10 -3.36
CA PHE A 120 0.54 14.21 -3.72
C PHE A 120 1.16 15.21 -2.73
N ASN A 121 1.93 14.72 -1.76
CA ASN A 121 2.59 15.60 -0.80
C ASN A 121 4.08 15.30 -0.81
N GLY A 122 4.82 15.94 -1.71
CA GLY A 122 6.29 16.10 -1.84
C GLY A 122 7.18 14.84 -1.75
N SER A 123 6.91 13.98 -0.77
CA SER A 123 7.53 12.70 -0.46
C SER A 123 6.59 11.49 -0.62
N GLN A 124 5.28 11.69 -0.83
CA GLN A 124 4.29 10.59 -0.84
C GLN A 124 3.19 10.77 -1.89
N VAL A 125 2.89 9.67 -2.58
CA VAL A 125 1.69 9.49 -3.41
C VAL A 125 0.81 8.46 -2.71
N GLY A 126 -0.42 8.81 -2.38
CA GLY A 126 -1.32 7.92 -1.67
C GLY A 126 -2.79 8.14 -2.01
N LEU A 127 -3.60 7.18 -1.58
CA LEU A 127 -5.04 7.20 -1.71
C LEU A 127 -5.64 7.36 -0.31
N THR A 128 -6.50 8.34 -0.14
CA THR A 128 -7.33 8.48 1.04
C THR A 128 -8.67 7.81 0.77
N LEU A 129 -8.98 6.80 1.57
CA LEU A 129 -10.26 6.10 1.57
C LEU A 129 -11.10 6.60 2.73
N ARG A 130 -12.21 7.26 2.40
CA ARG A 130 -13.17 7.83 3.35
C ARG A 130 -14.39 6.93 3.48
N PHE A 131 -14.80 6.66 4.72
CA PHE A 131 -15.99 5.90 5.09
C PHE A 131 -16.56 6.39 6.42
#